data_AF-A0A955TTR1-F1
#
_entry.id   AF-A0A955TTR1-F1
#
_cell.length_a   1.000
_cell.length_b   1.000
_cell.length_c   1.000
_cell.angle_alpha   90.00
_cell.angle_beta   90.00
_cell.angle_gamma   90.00
#
_symmetry.space_group_name_H-M   'P 1'
#
loop_
_entity.id
_entity.type
_entity.pdbx_description
1 polymer ?
#
loop_
_entity_poly.entity_id
_entity_poly.type
_entity_poly.pdbx_seq_one_letter_code
_entity_poly.pdbx_strand_id
1 'polypeptide(L)'
;MVSYAVQAICAIKRDKAIKAIDVKREVQSRYVTKMKKALKLTVWQTGGCKSFYRKGMTGEVTSLSPESVIHFIFARTWFRLKDYRLLR
;
A
#
# COMPACT_ATOMS: atom_id res chain seq x y z
N MET A 1 10.35 -4.97 2.79
CA MET A 1 9.84 -4.42 1.52
C MET A 1 10.49 -5.06 0.30
N VAL A 2 11.82 -5.04 0.17
CA VAL A 2 12.54 -5.64 -0.98
C VAL A 2 12.16 -7.12 -1.19
N SER A 3 12.15 -7.91 -0.12
CA SER A 3 11.75 -9.33 -0.19
C SER A 3 10.36 -9.55 -0.79
N TYR A 4 9.37 -8.71 -0.46
CA TYR A 4 8.01 -8.81 -1.02
C TYR A 4 7.99 -8.56 -2.53
N ALA A 5 8.74 -7.55 -3.00
CA ALA A 5 8.86 -7.24 -4.42
C ALA A 5 9.58 -8.38 -5.18
N VAL A 6 10.65 -8.94 -4.60
CA VAL A 6 11.34 -10.10 -5.17
C VAL A 6 10.41 -11.31 -5.26
N GLN A 7 9.63 -11.60 -4.22
CA GLN A 7 8.63 -12.68 -4.25
C GLN A 7 7.60 -12.47 -5.37
N ALA A 8 7.12 -11.24 -5.58
CA ALA A 8 6.21 -10.92 -6.68
C ALA A 8 6.85 -11.17 -8.06
N ILE A 9 8.09 -10.69 -8.27
CA ILE A 9 8.84 -10.93 -9.52
C ILE A 9 9.02 -12.43 -9.76
N CYS A 10 9.43 -13.18 -8.74
CA CYS A 10 9.59 -14.63 -8.83
C CYS A 10 8.26 -15.34 -9.15
N ALA A 11 7.14 -14.90 -8.56
CA ALA A 11 5.82 -15.48 -8.84
C ALA A 11 5.40 -15.30 -10.30
N ILE A 12 5.66 -14.12 -10.88
CA ILE A 12 5.38 -13.84 -12.30
C ILE A 12 6.33 -14.66 -13.19
N LYS A 13 7.62 -14.68 -12.89
CA LYS A 13 8.62 -15.41 -13.71
C LYS A 13 8.38 -16.92 -13.79
N ARG A 14 7.68 -17.51 -12.83
CA ARG A 14 7.33 -18.95 -12.83
C ARG A 14 6.28 -19.30 -13.89
N ASP A 15 5.43 -18.36 -14.28
CA ASP A 15 4.41 -18.56 -15.32
C ASP A 15 4.65 -17.60 -16.48
N LYS A 16 5.21 -18.13 -17.58
CA LYS A 16 5.53 -17.35 -18.78
C LYS A 16 4.30 -16.71 -19.46
N ALA A 17 3.09 -17.16 -19.15
CA ALA A 17 1.87 -16.56 -19.68
C ALA A 17 1.54 -15.23 -18.99
N ILE A 18 2.09 -14.94 -17.80
CA ILE A 18 1.83 -13.69 -17.09
C ILE A 18 2.84 -12.63 -17.54
N LYS A 19 2.36 -11.62 -18.26
CA LYS A 19 3.17 -10.48 -18.71
C LYS A 19 3.28 -9.40 -17.64
N ALA A 20 2.22 -9.19 -16.87
CA ALA A 20 2.18 -8.22 -15.80
C ALA A 20 1.12 -8.58 -14.75
N ILE A 21 1.21 -7.92 -13.60
CA ILE A 21 0.17 -7.96 -12.56
C ILE A 21 -0.25 -6.54 -12.23
N ASP A 22 -1.54 -6.36 -11.99
CA ASP A 22 -2.09 -5.10 -11.49
C ASP A 22 -2.91 -5.37 -10.23
N VAL A 23 -2.91 -4.46 -9.27
CA VAL A 23 -3.63 -4.67 -8.01
C VAL A 23 -5.13 -4.64 -8.26
N LYS A 24 -5.87 -5.56 -7.63
CA LYS A 24 -7.34 -5.51 -7.66
C LYS A 24 -7.83 -4.21 -7.03
N ARG A 25 -8.71 -3.47 -7.72
CA ARG A 25 -9.25 -2.18 -7.27
C ARG A 25 -9.82 -2.25 -5.85
N GLU A 26 -10.54 -3.31 -5.53
CA GLU A 26 -11.15 -3.55 -4.23
C GLU A 26 -10.10 -3.75 -3.11
N VAL A 27 -8.96 -4.38 -3.41
CA VAL A 27 -7.85 -4.57 -2.47
C VAL A 27 -7.21 -3.21 -2.16
N GLN A 28 -6.89 -2.44 -3.21
CA GLN A 28 -6.33 -1.10 -3.06
C GLN A 28 -7.29 -0.17 -2.31
N SER A 29 -8.57 -0.17 -2.68
CA SER A 29 -9.58 0.70 -2.06
C SER A 29 -9.75 0.38 -0.56
N ARG A 30 -9.79 -0.90 -0.19
CA ARG A 30 -9.85 -1.32 1.22
C ARG A 30 -8.63 -0.86 2.01
N TYR A 31 -7.42 -0.99 1.43
CA TYR A 31 -6.20 -0.51 2.06
C TYR A 31 -6.22 1.01 2.25
N VAL A 32 -6.54 1.78 1.21
CA VAL A 32 -6.60 3.24 1.27
C VAL A 32 -7.62 3.71 2.30
N THR A 33 -8.82 3.12 2.34
CA THR A 33 -9.84 3.47 3.34
C THR A 33 -9.35 3.20 4.78
N LYS A 34 -8.69 2.06 5.02
CA LYS A 34 -8.06 1.75 6.33
C LYS A 34 -7.03 2.82 6.69
N MET A 35 -6.14 3.18 5.76
CA MET A 35 -5.07 4.16 5.99
C MET A 35 -5.63 5.55 6.29
N LYS A 36 -6.61 6.01 5.50
CA LYS A 36 -7.30 7.28 5.75
C LYS A 36 -7.95 7.32 7.13
N LYS A 37 -8.63 6.24 7.54
CA LYS A 37 -9.24 6.15 8.87
C LYS A 37 -8.20 6.24 9.98
N ALA A 38 -7.08 5.52 9.85
CA ALA A 38 -6.00 5.55 10.82
C ALA A 38 -5.31 6.92 10.90
N LEU A 39 -5.06 7.57 9.75
CA LEU A 39 -4.42 8.89 9.69
C LEU A 39 -5.23 9.97 10.42
N LYS A 40 -6.57 9.91 10.39
CA LYS A 40 -7.44 10.84 11.14
C LYS A 40 -7.19 10.86 12.64
N LEU A 41 -6.58 9.81 13.21
CA LEU A 41 -6.25 9.73 14.62
C LEU A 41 -4.86 10.32 14.94
N THR A 42 -4.17 10.88 13.96
CA THR A 42 -2.79 11.37 14.09
C THR A 42 -2.71 12.88 13.94
N VAL A 43 -1.71 13.50 14.58
CA VAL A 43 -1.41 14.93 14.48
C VAL A 43 -1.12 15.38 13.04
N TRP A 44 -0.69 14.46 12.17
CA TRP A 44 -0.43 14.72 10.75
C TRP A 44 -1.70 15.11 9.98
N GLN A 45 -2.87 14.66 10.44
CA GLN A 45 -4.16 14.93 9.80
C GLN A 45 -5.01 15.95 10.58
N THR A 46 -5.04 15.87 11.92
CA THR A 46 -5.94 16.68 12.76
C THR A 46 -5.24 17.77 13.56
N GLY A 47 -3.92 17.71 13.73
CA GLY A 47 -3.16 18.59 14.63
C GLY A 47 -2.82 19.98 14.07
N GLY A 48 -3.50 20.45 13.02
CA GLY A 48 -3.23 21.78 12.42
C GLY A 48 -1.84 21.92 11.74
N CYS A 49 -1.03 20.87 11.71
CA CYS A 49 0.33 20.88 11.18
C CYS A 49 0.34 21.16 9.66
N LYS A 50 1.18 22.13 9.24
CA LYS A 50 1.58 22.34 7.85
C LYS A 50 2.83 21.49 7.59
N SER A 51 2.63 20.25 7.17
CA SER A 51 3.72 19.34 6.81
C SER A 51 3.77 19.07 5.32
N PHE A 52 4.94 18.72 4.80
CA PHE A 52 5.12 18.26 3.42
C PHE A 52 4.17 17.11 3.04
N TYR A 53 3.81 16.25 4.01
CA TYR A 53 2.91 15.12 3.81
C TYR A 53 1.47 15.51 3.48
N ARG A 54 1.10 16.78 3.72
CA ARG A 54 -0.23 17.32 3.45
C ARG A 54 -0.20 18.02 2.09
N LYS A 55 -0.58 17.30 1.05
CA LYS A 55 -0.45 17.76 -0.35
C LYS A 55 -1.21 19.07 -0.58
N GLY A 56 -0.49 20.17 -0.82
CA GLY A 56 -1.04 21.42 -1.38
C GLY A 56 -2.29 21.97 -0.70
N MET A 57 -2.44 21.81 0.62
CA MET A 57 -3.64 22.19 1.38
C MET A 57 -4.95 21.49 0.95
N THR A 58 -4.91 20.44 0.10
CA THR A 58 -6.08 19.59 -0.22
C THR A 58 -6.68 18.89 1.01
N GLY A 59 -5.94 18.91 2.12
CA GLY A 59 -6.41 18.51 3.43
C GLY A 59 -5.99 17.09 3.80
N GLU A 60 -5.82 16.18 2.84
CA GLU A 60 -5.50 14.76 3.10
C GLU A 60 -4.00 14.47 3.07
N VAL A 61 -3.55 13.62 4.00
CA VAL A 61 -2.22 13.00 3.97
C VAL A 61 -2.28 11.70 3.15
N THR A 62 -1.51 11.63 2.06
CA THR A 62 -1.49 10.47 1.16
C THR A 62 -0.14 9.75 1.11
N SER A 63 0.93 10.42 1.53
CA SER A 63 2.31 9.97 1.33
C SER A 63 2.90 9.26 2.55
N LEU A 64 2.13 9.15 3.65
CA LEU A 64 2.57 8.57 4.92
C LEU A 64 1.64 7.42 5.33
N SER A 65 2.20 6.32 5.80
CA SER A 65 1.44 5.30 6.51
C SER A 65 1.45 5.60 8.02
N PRO A 66 0.29 5.61 8.70
CA PRO A 66 0.21 5.74 10.16
C PRO A 66 0.45 4.40 10.87
N GLU A 67 0.74 3.32 10.14
CA GLU A 67 0.94 2.00 10.72
C GLU A 67 2.26 1.91 11.50
N SER A 68 2.27 1.10 12.55
CA SER A 68 3.53 0.68 13.19
C SER A 68 4.43 -0.02 12.16
N VAL A 69 5.74 0.24 12.23
CA VAL A 69 6.75 -0.42 11.39
C VAL A 69 6.70 -1.94 11.54
N ILE A 70 6.39 -2.44 12.74
CA ILE A 70 6.24 -3.87 12.99
C ILE A 70 5.09 -4.45 12.16
N HIS A 71 3.89 -3.86 12.25
CA HIS A 71 2.75 -4.27 11.43
C HIS A 71 3.07 -4.16 9.94
N PHE A 72 3.74 -3.09 9.54
CA PHE A 72 4.12 -2.82 8.17
C PHE A 72 5.02 -3.92 7.58
N ILE A 73 5.96 -4.44 8.38
CA ILE A 73 6.85 -5.56 8.02
C ILE A 73 6.05 -6.85 7.95
N PHE A 74 5.32 -7.21 9.02
CA PHE A 74 4.62 -8.48 9.11
C PHE A 74 3.52 -8.64 8.04
N ALA A 75 2.77 -7.58 7.74
CA ALA A 75 1.74 -7.59 6.71
C ALA A 75 2.29 -7.81 5.28
N ARG A 76 3.61 -7.66 5.08
CA ARG A 76 4.30 -7.79 3.78
C ARG A 76 5.38 -8.87 3.80
N THR A 77 5.26 -9.84 4.71
CA THR A 77 6.15 -11.01 4.76
C THR A 77 5.93 -11.96 3.58
N TRP A 78 4.67 -12.16 3.19
CA TRP A 78 4.28 -13.12 2.16
C TRP A 78 3.53 -12.46 1.01
N PHE A 79 4.06 -12.62 -0.20
CA PHE A 79 3.39 -12.19 -1.42
C PHE A 79 2.13 -13.03 -1.71
N ARG A 80 1.04 -12.36 -2.12
CA ARG A 80 -0.27 -12.99 -2.36
C ARG A 80 -0.73 -12.69 -3.78
N LEU A 81 -0.42 -13.57 -4.71
CA LEU A 81 -0.78 -13.40 -6.13
C LEU A 81 -2.30 -13.19 -6.33
N LYS A 82 -3.14 -13.78 -5.48
CA LYS A 82 -4.61 -13.66 -5.54
C LYS A 82 -5.15 -12.23 -5.34
N ASP A 83 -4.34 -11.33 -4.77
CA ASP A 83 -4.72 -9.93 -4.55
C ASP A 83 -4.52 -9.08 -5.83
N TYR A 84 -4.03 -9.70 -6.91
CA TYR A 84 -3.73 -9.07 -8.19
C TYR A 84 -4.59 -9.64 -9.34
N ARG A 85 -4.78 -8.84 -10.38
CA ARG A 85 -5.24 -9.23 -11.71
C ARG A 85 -4.02 -9.61 -12.54
N LEU A 86 -4.08 -10.75 -13.21
CA LEU A 86 -3.01 -11.24 -14.08
C LEU A 86 -3.26 -10.73 -15.49
N LEU A 87 -2.28 -10.03 -16.05
CA LEU A 87 -2.30 -9.54 -17.43
C LEU A 87 -1.44 -10.51 -18.26
N ARG A 88 -2.05 -11.11 -19.28
CA ARG A 88 -1.43 -12.12 -20.15
C ARG A 88 -1.14 -11.56 -21.53
#